data_AF-A0A1E3VTT3-F1
#
_entry.id   AF-A0A1E3VTT3-F1
#
_cell.length_a   1.000
_cell.length_b   1.000
_cell.length_c   1.000
_cell.angle_alpha   90.00
_cell.angle_beta   90.00
_cell.angle_gamma   90.00
#
_symmetry.space_group_name_H-M   'P 1'
#
loop_
_entity.id
_entity.type
_entity.pdbx_description
1 polymer ?
#
loop_
_entity_poly.entity_id
_entity_poly.type
_entity_poly.pdbx_seq_one_letter_code
_entity_poly.pdbx_strand_id
1 'polypeptide(L)'
;MSLLDILAFAWFCLCYFGYAWAVRYGPLKSRRGLVAAVNDRRVQWMETALRRDIRIMDAQLLTSLSSGNAFFASTSVLVLGGLTAMLGAADNVKDRLEQLPFISDAPIVMWEFKILFLMVLMIIAFFAFAWAFRLTHYVGTMFGALPLQTEANTAEARAHARKTAQLVGLSGRHLTRVLGRSISQLPVSPGL
;
A
#
# COMPACT_ATOMS: atom_id res chain seq x y z
N MET A 1 -6.61 29.59 15.51
CA MET A 1 -5.68 28.67 14.81
C MET A 1 -4.45 29.49 14.48
N SER A 2 -3.27 29.05 14.89
CA SER A 2 -2.05 29.81 14.58
C SER A 2 -1.82 29.79 13.07
N LEU A 3 -1.26 30.86 12.50
CA LEU A 3 -0.83 30.90 11.10
C LEU A 3 0.09 29.71 10.79
N LEU A 4 0.87 29.26 11.80
CA LEU A 4 1.74 28.09 11.74
C LEU A 4 0.98 26.77 11.60
N ASP A 5 -0.21 26.61 12.22
CA ASP A 5 -1.01 25.38 12.08
C ASP A 5 -1.53 25.23 10.64
N ILE A 6 -1.98 26.34 10.05
CA ILE A 6 -2.46 26.37 8.66
C ILE A 6 -1.30 26.09 7.70
N LEU A 7 -0.13 26.69 7.95
CA LEU A 7 1.06 26.48 7.13
C LEU A 7 1.58 25.04 7.24
N ALA A 8 1.54 24.44 8.43
CA ALA A 8 1.90 23.04 8.65
C ALA A 8 0.92 22.07 7.96
N PHE A 9 -0.39 22.34 8.02
CA PHE A 9 -1.39 21.54 7.32
C PHE A 9 -1.25 21.67 5.79
N ALA A 10 -1.10 22.90 5.30
CA ALA A 10 -0.87 23.16 3.88
C ALA A 10 0.43 22.50 3.39
N TRP A 11 1.50 22.55 4.19
CA TRP A 11 2.76 21.86 3.90
C TRP A 11 2.59 20.34 3.90
N PHE A 12 1.87 19.76 4.86
CA PHE A 12 1.56 18.34 4.88
C PHE A 12 0.79 17.93 3.62
N CYS A 13 -0.27 18.66 3.26
CA CYS A 13 -1.02 18.41 2.03
C CYS A 13 -0.14 18.58 0.79
N LEU A 14 0.69 19.61 0.73
CA LEU A 14 1.62 19.84 -0.37
C LEU A 14 2.63 18.69 -0.49
N CYS A 15 3.21 18.23 0.61
CA CYS A 15 4.12 17.09 0.60
C CYS A 15 3.40 15.79 0.21
N TYR A 16 2.22 15.53 0.78
CA TYR A 16 1.45 14.32 0.51
C TYR A 16 0.95 14.25 -0.93
N PHE A 17 0.19 15.27 -1.37
CA PHE A 17 -0.35 15.34 -2.72
C PHE A 17 0.73 15.67 -3.74
N GLY A 18 1.71 16.52 -3.41
CA GLY A 18 2.84 16.85 -4.28
C GLY A 18 3.75 15.64 -4.52
N TYR A 19 4.01 14.81 -3.51
CA TYR A 19 4.70 13.53 -3.72
C TYR A 19 3.88 12.60 -4.63
N ALA A 20 2.58 12.41 -4.34
CA ALA A 20 1.71 11.59 -5.17
C ALA A 20 1.61 12.10 -6.62
N TRP A 21 1.56 13.41 -6.81
CA TRP A 21 1.52 14.07 -8.11
C TRP A 21 2.87 13.98 -8.84
N ALA A 22 3.99 14.22 -8.16
CA ALA A 22 5.34 14.12 -8.73
C ALA A 22 5.65 12.70 -9.20
N VAL A 23 5.21 11.68 -8.44
CA VAL A 23 5.34 10.26 -8.83
C VAL A 23 4.43 9.91 -10.02
N ARG A 24 3.24 10.53 -10.12
CA ARG A 24 2.23 10.18 -11.14
C ARG A 24 2.38 10.95 -12.47
N TYR A 25 2.73 12.23 -12.41
CA TYR A 25 2.73 13.17 -13.53
C TYR A 25 4.07 13.87 -13.77
N GLY A 26 4.99 13.84 -12.79
CA GLY A 26 6.30 14.48 -12.89
C GLY A 26 7.35 13.70 -13.69
N PRO A 27 8.57 14.24 -13.84
CA PRO A 27 9.68 13.62 -14.59
C PRO A 27 10.15 12.27 -14.02
N LEU A 28 9.74 11.93 -12.79
CA LEU A 28 9.94 10.63 -12.13
C LEU A 28 9.07 9.51 -12.72
N LYS A 29 8.10 9.82 -13.59
CA LYS A 29 7.31 8.88 -14.40
C LYS A 29 8.15 8.14 -15.46
N SER A 30 9.47 8.28 -15.42
CA SER A 30 10.35 7.59 -16.35
C SER A 30 10.19 6.07 -16.22
N ARG A 31 10.26 5.37 -17.35
CA ARG A 31 10.43 3.90 -17.42
C ARG A 31 11.67 3.39 -16.68
N ARG A 32 12.48 4.29 -16.10
CA ARG A 32 13.68 4.03 -15.28
C ARG A 32 13.48 4.25 -13.78
N GLY A 33 12.26 4.53 -13.30
CA GLY A 33 11.98 4.67 -11.88
C GLY A 33 12.08 3.34 -11.12
N LEU A 34 12.35 3.39 -9.81
CA LEU A 34 12.48 2.19 -8.95
C LEU A 34 11.29 1.23 -9.09
N VAL A 35 10.07 1.76 -9.19
CA VAL A 35 8.85 0.96 -9.37
C VAL A 35 8.86 0.18 -10.69
N ALA A 36 9.36 0.79 -11.77
CA ALA A 36 9.50 0.11 -13.06
C ALA A 36 10.58 -0.98 -12.99
N ALA A 37 11.73 -0.67 -12.38
CA ALA A 37 12.80 -1.65 -12.18
C ALA A 37 12.36 -2.85 -11.34
N VAL A 38 11.62 -2.62 -10.25
CA VAL A 38 11.04 -3.69 -9.43
C VAL A 38 10.02 -4.52 -10.22
N ASN A 39 9.21 -3.88 -11.07
CA ASN A 39 8.27 -4.59 -11.94
C ASN A 39 9.00 -5.49 -12.95
N ASP A 40 10.09 -5.02 -13.54
CA ASP A 40 10.90 -5.81 -14.48
C ASP A 40 11.52 -7.02 -13.76
N ARG A 41 12.03 -6.85 -12.53
CA ARG A 41 12.50 -7.97 -11.71
C ARG A 41 11.42 -8.97 -11.35
N ARG A 42 10.17 -8.53 -11.13
CA ARG A 42 9.03 -9.43 -10.90
C ARG A 42 8.68 -10.25 -12.14
N VAL A 43 8.77 -9.67 -13.32
CA VAL A 43 8.59 -10.41 -14.58
C VAL A 43 9.69 -11.46 -14.73
N GLN A 44 10.95 -11.07 -14.54
CA GLN A 44 12.08 -12.01 -14.57
C GLN A 44 11.95 -13.12 -13.51
N TRP A 45 11.49 -12.78 -12.31
CA TRP A 45 11.23 -13.75 -11.26
C TRP A 45 10.19 -14.79 -11.70
N MET A 46 9.04 -14.37 -12.24
CA MET A 46 8.00 -15.31 -12.71
C MET A 46 8.43 -16.13 -13.91
N GLU A 47 9.18 -15.56 -14.86
CA GLU A 47 9.74 -16.30 -16.00
C GLU A 47 10.80 -17.33 -15.56
N THR A 48 11.56 -17.02 -14.52
CA THR A 48 12.53 -17.96 -13.93
C THR A 48 11.84 -19.04 -13.11
N ALA A 49 10.85 -18.68 -12.29
CA ALA A 49 10.07 -19.61 -11.48
C ALA A 49 9.33 -20.65 -12.34
N LEU A 50 8.88 -20.25 -13.54
CA LEU A 50 8.26 -21.16 -14.50
C LEU A 50 9.21 -22.30 -14.92
N ARG A 51 10.51 -22.02 -15.04
CA ARG A 51 11.54 -22.99 -15.44
C ARG A 51 12.08 -23.84 -14.29
N ARG A 52 11.72 -23.52 -13.04
CA ARG A 52 12.15 -24.26 -11.86
C ARG A 52 11.20 -25.43 -11.60
N ASP A 53 11.78 -26.60 -11.37
CA ASP A 53 11.07 -27.78 -10.89
C ASP A 53 10.58 -27.58 -9.45
N ILE A 54 11.49 -27.11 -8.58
CA ILE A 54 11.24 -26.88 -7.17
C ILE A 54 11.02 -25.38 -6.93
N ARG A 55 9.81 -25.01 -6.50
CA ARG A 55 9.36 -23.61 -6.31
C ARG A 55 9.18 -23.22 -4.84
N ILE A 56 9.71 -24.02 -3.91
CA ILE A 56 9.54 -23.81 -2.45
C ILE A 56 10.12 -22.46 -2.02
N MET A 57 11.33 -22.11 -2.50
CA MET A 57 11.96 -20.82 -2.17
C MET A 57 11.12 -19.63 -2.66
N ASP A 58 10.53 -19.74 -3.85
CA ASP A 58 9.68 -18.70 -4.42
C ASP A 58 8.37 -18.55 -3.62
N ALA A 59 7.77 -19.67 -3.20
CA ALA A 59 6.62 -19.67 -2.31
C ALA A 59 6.93 -19.04 -0.94
N GLN A 60 8.12 -19.31 -0.38
CA GLN A 60 8.56 -18.69 0.87
C GLN A 60 8.74 -17.17 0.74
N LEU A 61 9.31 -16.69 -0.38
CA LEU A 61 9.40 -15.26 -0.68
C LEU A 61 8.02 -14.60 -0.72
N LEU A 62 7.04 -15.25 -1.37
CA LEU A 62 5.68 -14.76 -1.44
C LEU A 62 5.02 -14.71 -0.04
N THR A 63 5.22 -15.74 0.77
CA THR A 63 4.73 -15.78 2.15
C THR A 63 5.35 -14.67 3.00
N SER A 64 6.67 -14.44 2.89
CA SER A 64 7.36 -13.36 3.61
C SER A 64 6.79 -11.98 3.25
N LEU A 65 6.55 -11.72 1.95
CA LEU A 65 5.90 -10.50 1.48
C LEU A 65 4.47 -10.34 2.02
N SER A 66 3.72 -11.45 2.11
CA SER A 66 2.36 -11.45 2.66
C SER A 66 2.35 -11.14 4.15
N SER A 67 3.22 -11.78 4.92
CA SER A 67 3.37 -11.56 6.37
C SER A 67 3.76 -10.12 6.69
N GLY A 68 4.59 -9.49 5.86
CA GLY A 68 4.92 -8.06 5.99
C GLY A 68 3.68 -7.17 5.85
N ASN A 69 2.82 -7.41 4.86
CA ASN A 69 1.57 -6.65 4.71
C ASN A 69 0.63 -6.83 5.90
N ALA A 70 0.51 -8.06 6.42
CA ALA A 70 -0.31 -8.35 7.60
C ALA A 70 0.21 -7.62 8.84
N PHE A 71 1.54 -7.63 9.06
CA PHE A 71 2.16 -6.92 10.18
C PHE A 71 1.84 -5.43 10.16
N PHE A 72 2.02 -4.75 9.03
CA PHE A 72 1.71 -3.32 8.91
C PHE A 72 0.20 -3.01 9.06
N ALA A 73 -0.67 -3.88 8.57
CA ALA A 73 -2.11 -3.77 8.80
C ALA A 73 -2.44 -3.84 10.30
N SER A 74 -1.89 -4.83 11.02
CA SER A 74 -2.08 -4.98 12.46
C SER A 74 -1.53 -3.79 13.25
N THR A 75 -0.33 -3.29 12.90
CA THR A 75 0.23 -2.08 13.54
C THR A 75 -0.69 -0.88 13.34
N SER A 76 -1.29 -0.71 12.16
CA SER A 76 -2.23 0.39 11.90
C SER A 76 -3.47 0.32 12.80
N VAL A 77 -4.00 -0.89 13.04
CA VAL A 77 -5.12 -1.11 13.98
C VAL A 77 -4.72 -0.84 15.44
N LEU A 78 -3.52 -1.26 15.85
CA LEU A 78 -3.01 -0.98 17.20
C LEU A 78 -2.86 0.53 17.44
N VAL A 79 -2.28 1.25 16.48
CA VAL A 79 -2.17 2.71 16.54
C VAL A 79 -3.56 3.36 16.59
N LEU A 80 -4.52 2.88 15.80
CA LEU A 80 -5.90 3.37 15.84
C LEU A 80 -6.54 3.16 17.22
N GLY A 81 -6.32 2.02 17.87
CA GLY A 81 -6.74 1.76 19.24
C GLY A 81 -6.11 2.73 20.26
N GLY A 82 -4.80 2.98 20.14
CA GLY A 82 -4.10 3.97 20.96
C GLY A 82 -4.61 5.39 20.77
N LEU A 83 -4.90 5.79 19.53
CA LEU A 83 -5.52 7.09 19.23
C LEU A 83 -6.93 7.21 19.79
N THR A 84 -7.70 6.12 19.77
CA THR A 84 -9.06 6.08 20.32
C THR A 84 -9.05 6.25 21.83
N ALA A 85 -8.11 5.58 22.51
CA ALA A 85 -7.90 5.76 23.94
C ALA A 85 -7.48 7.20 24.29
N MET A 86 -6.60 7.81 23.48
CA MET A 86 -6.21 9.22 23.65
C MET A 86 -7.38 10.19 23.45
N LEU A 87 -8.30 9.91 22.54
CA LEU A 87 -9.49 10.75 22.31
C LEU A 87 -10.45 10.67 23.52
N GLY A 88 -10.65 9.47 24.10
CA GLY A 88 -11.49 9.30 25.29
C GLY A 88 -10.90 9.87 26.58
N ALA A 89 -9.58 10.10 26.63
CA ALA A 89 -8.87 10.70 27.75
C ALA A 89 -8.27 12.08 27.42
N ALA A 90 -8.84 12.78 26.43
CA ALA A 90 -8.25 14.00 25.85
C ALA A 90 -7.98 15.10 26.88
N ASP A 91 -8.91 15.35 27.81
CA ASP A 91 -8.75 16.35 28.88
C ASP A 91 -7.57 16.01 29.80
N ASN A 92 -7.49 14.76 30.28
CA ASN A 92 -6.43 14.29 31.17
C ASN A 92 -5.04 14.30 30.52
N VAL A 93 -4.95 14.00 29.22
CA VAL A 93 -3.68 13.99 28.48
C VAL A 93 -3.20 15.41 28.23
N LYS A 94 -4.12 16.33 27.89
CA LYS A 94 -3.80 17.74 27.67
C LYS A 94 -3.34 18.42 28.95
N ASP A 95 -4.03 18.22 30.07
CA ASP A 95 -3.66 18.80 31.37
C ASP A 95 -2.27 18.39 31.85
N ARG A 96 -1.79 17.21 31.43
CA ARG A 96 -0.43 16.72 31.72
C ARG A 96 0.61 17.31 30.77
N LEU A 97 0.24 17.55 29.53
CA LEU A 97 1.11 18.12 28.50
C LEU A 97 1.27 19.64 28.66
N GLU A 98 0.24 20.36 29.10
CA GLU A 98 0.32 21.79 29.41
C GLU A 98 1.32 22.13 30.54
N GLN A 99 1.74 21.12 31.33
CA GLN A 99 2.81 21.27 32.32
C GLN A 99 4.21 21.40 31.68
N LEU A 100 4.34 21.15 30.37
CA LEU A 100 5.58 21.30 29.63
C LEU A 100 5.69 22.74 29.08
N PRO A 101 6.80 23.47 29.38
CA PRO A 101 6.95 24.89 29.06
C PRO A 101 7.02 25.21 27.56
N PHE A 102 7.05 24.20 26.69
CA PHE A 102 7.10 24.34 25.23
C PHE A 102 5.74 24.16 24.53
N ILE A 103 4.68 23.80 25.27
CA ILE A 103 3.36 23.51 24.70
C ILE A 103 2.48 24.75 24.91
N SER A 104 2.25 25.49 23.82
CA SER A 104 1.35 26.65 23.82
C SER A 104 -0.08 26.21 24.14
N ASP A 105 -0.86 27.07 24.81
CA ASP A 105 -2.29 26.88 25.10
C ASP A 105 -3.10 26.65 23.81
N ALA A 106 -3.14 25.41 23.34
CA ALA A 106 -3.92 25.01 22.20
C ALA A 106 -5.36 24.70 22.66
N PRO A 107 -6.40 25.14 21.94
CA PRO A 107 -7.77 24.76 22.28
C PRO A 107 -7.95 23.24 22.17
N ILE A 108 -8.69 22.63 23.12
CA ILE A 108 -8.96 21.18 23.15
C ILE A 108 -9.50 20.64 21.82
N VAL A 109 -10.36 21.40 21.15
CA VAL A 109 -10.92 21.08 19.83
C VAL A 109 -9.84 20.91 18.76
N MET A 110 -8.74 21.67 18.83
CA MET A 110 -7.62 21.52 17.90
C MET A 110 -6.87 20.20 18.13
N TRP A 111 -6.74 19.79 19.39
CA TRP A 111 -6.12 18.52 19.75
C TRP A 111 -6.94 17.34 19.24
N GLU A 112 -8.25 17.34 19.50
CA GLU A 112 -9.18 16.33 18.98
C GLU A 112 -9.12 16.22 17.45
N PHE A 113 -9.08 17.35 16.75
CA PHE A 113 -8.95 17.37 15.30
C PHE A 113 -7.64 16.72 14.81
N LYS A 114 -6.50 16.98 15.47
CA LYS A 114 -5.21 16.36 15.14
C LYS A 114 -5.25 14.84 15.30
N ILE A 115 -5.86 14.37 16.40
CA ILE A 115 -6.03 12.93 16.67
C ILE A 115 -6.95 12.30 15.62
N LEU A 116 -8.11 12.90 15.34
CA LEU A 116 -9.06 12.43 14.31
C LEU A 116 -8.41 12.39 12.92
N PHE A 117 -7.61 13.40 12.57
CA PHE A 117 -6.87 13.41 11.32
C PHE A 117 -5.89 12.24 11.22
N LEU A 118 -5.13 11.97 12.29
CA LEU A 118 -4.20 10.85 12.34
C LEU A 118 -4.93 9.49 12.30
N MET A 119 -6.11 9.38 12.93
CA MET A 119 -6.96 8.20 12.82
C MET A 119 -7.38 7.94 11.37
N VAL A 120 -7.83 8.98 10.65
CA VAL A 120 -8.20 8.85 9.23
C VAL A 120 -7.02 8.36 8.39
N LEU A 121 -5.81 8.88 8.63
CA LEU A 121 -4.59 8.40 7.97
C LEU A 121 -4.31 6.92 8.27
N MET A 122 -4.45 6.50 9.52
CA MET A 122 -4.27 5.08 9.91
C MET A 122 -5.33 4.18 9.30
N ILE A 123 -6.58 4.64 9.18
CA ILE A 123 -7.65 3.91 8.50
C ILE A 123 -7.31 3.73 7.01
N ILE A 124 -6.90 4.81 6.33
CA ILE A 124 -6.48 4.72 4.92
C ILE A 124 -5.29 3.77 4.75
N ALA A 125 -4.31 3.83 5.65
CA ALA A 125 -3.16 2.93 5.65
C ALA A 125 -3.59 1.46 5.86
N PHE A 126 -4.48 1.20 6.81
CA PHE A 126 -5.03 -0.14 7.05
C PHE A 126 -5.70 -0.70 5.79
N PHE A 127 -6.56 0.07 5.13
CA PHE A 127 -7.20 -0.37 3.89
C PHE A 127 -6.19 -0.60 2.75
N ALA A 128 -5.14 0.22 2.69
CA ALA A 128 -4.05 0.05 1.72
C ALA A 128 -3.32 -1.29 1.91
N PHE A 129 -2.95 -1.61 3.15
CA PHE A 129 -2.29 -2.87 3.49
C PHE A 129 -3.23 -4.07 3.34
N ALA A 130 -4.51 -3.94 3.71
CA ALA A 130 -5.51 -4.98 3.51
C ALA A 130 -5.71 -5.33 2.02
N TRP A 131 -5.75 -4.31 1.15
CA TRP A 131 -5.81 -4.53 -0.29
C TRP A 131 -4.54 -5.22 -0.82
N ALA A 132 -3.36 -4.77 -0.39
CA ALA A 132 -2.09 -5.38 -0.76
C ALA A 132 -2.03 -6.85 -0.30
N PHE A 133 -2.49 -7.15 0.92
CA PHE A 133 -2.58 -8.50 1.48
C PHE A 133 -3.49 -9.40 0.64
N ARG A 134 -4.72 -8.93 0.32
CA ARG A 134 -5.66 -9.67 -0.55
C ARG A 134 -5.06 -9.97 -1.92
N LEU A 135 -4.35 -9.01 -2.51
CA LEU A 135 -3.72 -9.18 -3.80
C LEU A 135 -2.55 -10.18 -3.75
N THR A 136 -1.79 -10.22 -2.66
CA THR A 136 -0.74 -11.23 -2.46
C THR A 136 -1.32 -12.65 -2.40
N HIS A 137 -2.48 -12.84 -1.76
CA HIS A 137 -3.18 -14.13 -1.79
C HIS A 137 -3.59 -14.55 -3.21
N TYR A 138 -4.13 -13.62 -4.00
CA TYR A 138 -4.50 -13.89 -5.39
C TYR A 138 -3.28 -14.21 -6.27
N VAL A 139 -2.15 -13.51 -6.07
CA VAL A 139 -0.87 -13.85 -6.67
C VAL A 139 -0.44 -15.27 -6.27
N GLY A 140 -0.62 -15.66 -5.01
CA GLY A 140 -0.31 -17.01 -4.53
C GLY A 140 -1.10 -18.09 -5.24
N THR A 141 -2.39 -17.88 -5.46
CA THR A 141 -3.22 -18.79 -6.26
C THR A 141 -2.73 -18.88 -7.71
N MET A 142 -2.43 -17.75 -8.35
CA MET A 142 -1.88 -17.75 -9.71
C MET A 142 -0.49 -18.39 -9.80
N PHE A 143 0.34 -18.21 -8.76
CA PHE A 143 1.66 -18.81 -8.65
C PHE A 143 1.58 -20.33 -8.48
N GLY A 144 0.66 -20.81 -7.64
CA GLY A 144 0.38 -22.24 -7.49
C GLY A 144 -0.15 -22.89 -8.78
N ALA A 145 -0.84 -22.11 -9.62
CA ALA A 145 -1.32 -22.54 -10.93
C ALA A 145 -0.27 -22.40 -12.06
N LEU A 146 1.00 -22.11 -11.76
CA LEU A 146 2.04 -22.08 -12.79
C LEU A 146 2.22 -23.48 -13.41
N PRO A 147 2.21 -23.61 -14.75
CA PRO A 147 2.40 -24.89 -15.44
C PRO A 147 3.70 -25.59 -15.05
N LEU A 148 3.78 -26.90 -15.30
CA LEU A 148 4.99 -27.69 -15.03
C LEU A 148 6.18 -27.18 -15.85
N GLN A 149 7.41 -27.43 -15.35
CA GLN A 149 8.63 -27.01 -16.04
C GLN A 149 8.75 -27.57 -17.47
N THR A 150 8.20 -28.75 -17.72
CA THR A 150 8.16 -29.42 -19.04
C THR A 150 7.38 -28.60 -20.07
N GLU A 151 6.39 -27.83 -19.62
CA GLU A 151 5.53 -26.98 -20.46
C GLU A 151 5.99 -25.52 -20.49
N ALA A 152 7.11 -25.19 -19.83
CA ALA A 152 7.58 -23.81 -19.66
C ALA A 152 7.82 -23.06 -20.99
N ASN A 153 8.10 -23.78 -22.08
CA ASN A 153 8.35 -23.19 -23.39
C ASN A 153 7.06 -22.89 -24.19
N THR A 154 5.90 -23.38 -23.75
CA THR A 154 4.62 -23.09 -24.39
C THR A 154 4.30 -21.59 -24.34
N ALA A 155 3.53 -21.11 -25.31
CA ALA A 155 3.09 -19.71 -25.32
C ALA A 155 2.16 -19.41 -24.14
N GLU A 156 1.29 -20.37 -23.80
CA GLU A 156 0.33 -20.26 -22.70
C GLU A 156 1.01 -20.17 -21.33
N ALA A 157 2.02 -20.99 -21.07
CA ALA A 157 2.76 -20.95 -19.81
C ALA A 157 3.50 -19.61 -19.61
N ARG A 158 4.13 -19.09 -20.67
CA ARG A 158 4.76 -17.77 -20.65
C ARG A 158 3.74 -16.64 -20.47
N ALA A 159 2.57 -16.74 -21.10
CA ALA A 159 1.48 -15.78 -20.94
C ALA A 159 0.94 -15.80 -19.50
N HIS A 160 0.77 -16.97 -18.88
CA HIS A 160 0.35 -17.11 -17.49
C HIS A 160 1.37 -16.48 -16.53
N ALA A 161 2.67 -16.82 -16.67
CA ALA A 161 3.73 -16.23 -15.85
C ALA A 161 3.78 -14.69 -15.95
N ARG A 162 3.60 -14.13 -17.15
CA ARG A 162 3.53 -12.68 -17.36
C ARG A 162 2.29 -12.05 -16.73
N LYS A 163 1.12 -12.70 -16.83
CA LYS A 163 -0.11 -12.25 -16.16
C LYS A 163 0.08 -12.23 -14.64
N THR A 164 0.66 -13.29 -14.07
CA THR A 164 1.00 -13.36 -12.64
C THR A 164 1.95 -12.23 -12.25
N ALA A 165 3.01 -11.96 -13.03
CA ALA A 165 3.93 -10.84 -12.76
C ALA A 165 3.26 -9.46 -12.81
N GLN A 166 2.40 -9.23 -13.80
CA GLN A 166 1.66 -7.97 -13.95
C GLN A 166 0.71 -7.73 -12.77
N LEU A 167 0.08 -8.78 -12.26
CA LEU A 167 -0.78 -8.74 -11.10
C LEU A 167 -0.04 -8.28 -9.84
N VAL A 168 1.17 -8.78 -9.60
CA VAL A 168 2.04 -8.30 -8.51
C VAL A 168 2.33 -6.81 -8.67
N GLY A 169 2.52 -6.33 -9.91
CA GLY A 169 2.74 -4.92 -10.23
C GLY A 169 1.52 -4.01 -10.07
N LEU A 170 0.30 -4.56 -9.96
CA LEU A 170 -0.93 -3.78 -9.84
C LEU A 170 -1.16 -3.23 -8.43
N SER A 171 -0.59 -3.84 -7.38
CA SER A 171 -0.78 -3.42 -5.98
C SER A 171 -0.40 -1.96 -5.74
N GLY A 172 0.72 -1.51 -6.33
CA GLY A 172 1.20 -0.14 -6.18
C GLY A 172 0.41 0.92 -6.97
N ARG A 173 -0.42 0.49 -7.95
CA ARG A 173 -1.19 1.40 -8.81
C ARG A 173 -2.65 1.57 -8.38
N HIS A 174 -3.19 0.64 -7.59
CA HIS A 174 -4.62 0.65 -7.26
C HIS A 174 -5.01 1.68 -6.20
N LEU A 175 -4.17 1.94 -5.19
CA LEU A 175 -4.48 2.96 -4.18
C LEU A 175 -4.66 4.35 -4.81
N THR A 176 -3.86 4.67 -5.83
CA THR A 176 -3.95 5.94 -6.58
C THR A 176 -5.07 5.96 -7.63
N ARG A 177 -5.62 4.79 -8.00
CA ARG A 177 -6.73 4.65 -8.96
C ARG A 177 -8.10 4.62 -8.31
N VAL A 178 -8.21 4.14 -7.06
CA VAL A 178 -9.46 4.21 -6.28
C VAL A 178 -9.96 5.66 -6.18
N LEU A 179 -9.06 6.65 -6.21
CA LEU A 179 -9.38 8.08 -6.26
C LEU A 179 -9.52 8.67 -7.68
N GLY A 180 -9.50 7.88 -8.77
CA GLY A 180 -9.49 8.52 -10.10
C GLY A 180 -9.74 7.70 -11.36
N ARG A 181 -10.18 6.43 -11.30
CA ARG A 181 -10.71 5.80 -12.51
C ARG A 181 -11.72 4.70 -12.19
N SER A 182 -12.96 5.15 -12.21
CA SER A 182 -14.16 4.39 -12.55
C SER A 182 -13.87 3.27 -13.56
N ILE A 183 -14.28 2.05 -13.19
CA ILE A 183 -15.10 1.13 -14.01
C ILE A 183 -14.87 1.28 -15.52
N SER A 184 -13.95 0.53 -16.12
CA SER A 184 -13.96 0.33 -17.59
C SER A 184 -13.08 -0.80 -18.14
N GLN A 185 -12.24 -1.49 -17.36
CA GLN A 185 -11.39 -2.56 -17.94
C GLN A 185 -11.30 -3.79 -17.04
N LEU A 186 -12.40 -4.54 -16.99
CA LEU A 186 -12.36 -5.99 -16.84
C LEU A 186 -12.63 -6.57 -18.24
N PRO A 187 -11.70 -7.29 -18.88
CA PRO A 187 -12.05 -8.11 -20.03
C PRO A 187 -12.95 -9.24 -19.52
N VAL A 188 -14.26 -9.05 -19.67
CA VAL A 188 -15.20 -10.16 -19.70
C VAL A 188 -14.83 -10.99 -20.92
N SER A 189 -14.30 -12.19 -20.71
CA SER A 189 -14.21 -13.19 -21.78
C SER A 189 -15.64 -13.68 -22.04
N PRO A 190 -16.22 -13.50 -23.24
CA PRO A 190 -17.43 -14.20 -23.62
C PRO A 190 -17.04 -15.60 -24.08
N GLY A 191 -17.63 -16.63 -23.46
CA GLY A 191 -17.60 -18.00 -23.97
C GLY A 191 -16.69 -18.94 -23.22
N LEU A 192 -17.22 -19.54 -22.15
CA LEU A 192 -17.40 -20.98 -21.97
C LEU A 192 -18.70 -21.17 -21.17
#